data_AF-A0A5M8SWN9-F1
#
_entry.id   AF-A0A5M8SWN9-F1
#
_cell.length_a   1.000
_cell.length_b   1.000
_cell.length_c   1.000
_cell.angle_alpha   90.00
_cell.angle_beta   90.00
_cell.angle_gamma   90.00
#
_symmetry.space_group_name_H-M   'P 1'
#
loop_
_entity.id
_entity.type
_entity.pdbx_description
1 polymer ?
#
loop_
_entity_poly.entity_id
_entity_poly.type
_entity_poly.pdbx_seq_one_letter_code
_entity_poly.pdbx_strand_id
1 'polypeptide(L)'
;MKALRALILLAASVAPACRAQLPNDALISPSRPVPTGKAPHLQARLVKDSPDEKVFAIVLYKGDEAISGLTDFVLEHKIQDAHFTGIGAISSATLAWLDPSRQIYHRISVPEQVEVLSLIGDVATFNGKPIVHMHAVLGRHDGTTAGGHVFELNVNPTLEIFMTVNSVPLKKKPDDASGMKLIDPTQ
;
A
#
# COMPACT_ATOMS: atom_id res chain seq x y z
N MET A 1 57.06 20.86 44.90
CA MET A 1 56.74 19.81 43.91
C MET A 1 55.30 20.01 43.47
N LYS A 2 55.08 20.52 42.25
CA LYS A 2 53.76 20.84 41.71
C LYS A 2 53.16 19.58 41.07
N ALA A 3 52.03 19.09 41.57
CA ALA A 3 51.29 17.99 40.95
C ALA A 3 50.36 18.56 39.86
N LEU A 4 50.63 18.18 38.62
CA LEU A 4 49.89 18.59 37.42
C LEU A 4 48.59 17.78 37.33
N ARG A 5 47.43 18.45 37.37
CA ARG A 5 46.12 17.85 37.06
C ARG A 5 46.00 17.66 35.55
N ALA A 6 45.91 16.41 35.10
CA ALA A 6 45.57 16.09 33.72
C ALA A 6 44.05 16.15 33.55
N LEU A 7 43.57 17.15 32.79
CA LEU A 7 42.18 17.27 32.37
C LEU A 7 42.03 16.50 31.04
N ILE A 8 41.39 15.33 31.08
CA ILE A 8 41.08 14.56 29.87
C ILE A 8 39.81 15.15 29.26
N LEU A 9 39.94 15.90 28.16
CA LEU A 9 38.80 16.25 27.30
C LEU A 9 38.44 15.05 26.43
N LEU A 10 37.29 14.41 26.67
CA LEU A 10 36.65 13.55 25.69
C LEU A 10 36.01 14.45 24.61
N ALA A 11 36.60 14.48 23.42
CA ALA A 11 35.95 15.03 22.25
C ALA A 11 34.90 14.01 21.74
N ALA A 12 33.62 14.31 21.92
CA ALA A 12 32.54 13.55 21.29
C ALA A 12 32.57 13.82 19.78
N SER A 13 33.04 12.85 19.00
CA SER A 13 32.96 12.90 17.54
C SER A 13 31.51 12.69 17.11
N VAL A 14 30.82 13.77 16.74
CA VAL A 14 29.54 13.68 16.04
C VAL A 14 29.86 13.29 14.60
N ALA A 15 29.73 12.01 14.28
CA ALA A 15 29.83 11.54 12.90
C ALA A 15 28.67 12.17 12.10
N PRO A 16 28.93 12.80 10.94
CA PRO A 16 27.85 13.28 10.10
C PRO A 16 27.11 12.04 9.58
N ALA A 17 25.81 11.95 9.86
CA ALA A 17 24.95 10.95 9.25
C ALA A 17 25.07 11.12 7.72
N CYS A 18 25.78 10.20 7.08
CA CYS A 18 25.87 10.13 5.63
C CYS A 18 24.45 9.86 5.13
N ARG A 19 23.77 10.91 4.66
CA ARG A 19 22.48 10.79 4.00
C ARG A 19 22.76 10.18 2.64
N ALA A 20 22.90 8.85 2.61
CA ALA A 20 23.06 8.11 1.38
C ALA A 20 21.87 8.44 0.49
N GLN A 21 22.14 9.06 -0.65
CA GLN A 21 21.12 9.38 -1.63
C GLN A 21 20.69 8.04 -2.22
N LEU A 22 19.54 7.53 -1.77
CA LEU A 22 19.01 6.28 -2.29
C LEU A 22 18.88 6.41 -3.82
N PRO A 23 19.26 5.38 -4.58
CA PRO A 23 19.22 5.43 -6.03
C PRO A 23 17.79 5.73 -6.52
N ASN A 24 17.64 6.36 -7.69
CA ASN A 24 16.35 6.90 -8.17
C ASN A 24 15.24 5.83 -8.31
N ASP A 25 15.61 4.56 -8.48
CA ASP A 25 14.71 3.40 -8.51
C ASP A 25 14.09 3.07 -7.13
N ALA A 26 14.71 3.56 -6.06
CA ALA A 26 14.22 3.45 -4.69
C ALA A 26 13.14 4.48 -4.35
N LEU A 27 12.82 5.43 -5.23
CA LEU A 27 11.78 6.44 -5.01
C LEU A 27 10.57 6.22 -5.91
N ILE A 28 9.37 6.40 -5.36
CA ILE A 28 8.10 6.24 -6.08
C ILE A 28 7.26 7.51 -5.91
N SER A 29 6.73 8.03 -7.02
CA SER A 29 5.80 9.15 -7.00
C SER A 29 4.44 8.72 -6.44
N PRO A 30 3.82 9.50 -5.54
CA PRO A 30 2.45 9.26 -5.07
C PRO A 30 1.41 9.24 -6.20
N SER A 31 1.70 9.92 -7.32
CA SER A 31 0.81 10.00 -8.48
C SER A 31 1.14 8.99 -9.58
N ARG A 32 1.90 7.93 -9.26
CA ARG A 32 2.21 6.86 -10.21
C ARG A 32 0.88 6.24 -10.72
N PRO A 33 0.67 6.18 -12.05
CA PRO A 33 -0.51 5.53 -12.59
C PRO A 33 -0.52 4.04 -12.25
N VAL A 34 -1.70 3.54 -11.86
CA VAL A 34 -1.94 2.11 -11.71
C VAL A 34 -2.14 1.51 -13.11
N PRO A 35 -1.37 0.47 -13.50
CA PRO A 35 -1.62 -0.25 -14.74
C PRO A 35 -2.99 -0.94 -14.70
N THR A 36 -3.70 -0.98 -15.81
CA THR A 36 -4.98 -1.72 -15.96
C THR A 36 -4.79 -2.98 -16.80
N GLY A 37 -5.74 -3.91 -16.70
CA GLY A 37 -5.79 -5.14 -17.49
C GLY A 37 -4.77 -6.22 -17.10
N LYS A 38 -4.21 -6.17 -15.89
CA LYS A 38 -3.20 -7.14 -15.43
C LYS A 38 -3.72 -8.22 -14.48
N ALA A 39 -5.04 -8.40 -14.36
CA ALA A 39 -5.64 -9.48 -13.58
C ALA A 39 -6.67 -10.28 -14.41
N PRO A 40 -6.24 -10.94 -15.51
CA PRO A 40 -7.15 -11.62 -16.42
C PRO A 40 -7.88 -12.83 -15.81
N HIS A 41 -7.43 -13.34 -14.67
CA HIS A 41 -8.03 -14.51 -14.02
C HIS A 41 -8.89 -14.15 -12.80
N LEU A 42 -9.02 -12.85 -12.46
CA LEU A 42 -9.82 -12.39 -11.33
C LEU A 42 -11.27 -12.89 -11.47
N GLN A 43 -11.79 -13.45 -10.38
CA GLN A 43 -13.18 -13.87 -10.28
C GLN A 43 -13.84 -13.19 -9.08
N ALA A 44 -15.12 -12.88 -9.20
CA ALA A 44 -15.88 -12.27 -8.12
C ALA A 44 -17.26 -12.90 -7.98
N ARG A 45 -17.73 -12.99 -6.74
CA ARG A 45 -19.10 -13.40 -6.39
C ARG A 45 -19.71 -12.40 -5.45
N LEU A 46 -20.91 -11.91 -5.78
CA LEU A 46 -21.75 -11.16 -4.83
C LEU A 46 -22.25 -12.13 -3.75
N VAL A 47 -21.86 -11.88 -2.51
CA VAL A 47 -22.23 -12.73 -1.34
C VAL A 47 -23.29 -12.08 -0.47
N LYS A 48 -23.43 -10.75 -0.52
CA LYS A 48 -24.49 -10.00 0.16
C LYS A 48 -24.94 -8.84 -0.71
N ASP A 49 -26.24 -8.61 -0.78
CA ASP A 49 -26.87 -7.47 -1.44
C ASP A 49 -27.96 -6.92 -0.55
N SER A 50 -27.76 -5.72 -0.03
CA SER A 50 -28.70 -5.02 0.84
C SER A 50 -28.78 -3.54 0.44
N PRO A 51 -29.80 -2.80 0.90
CA PRO A 51 -29.92 -1.37 0.60
C PRO A 51 -28.69 -0.55 1.02
N ASP A 52 -28.05 -0.93 2.12
CA ASP A 52 -26.95 -0.16 2.72
C ASP A 52 -25.56 -0.62 2.26
N GLU A 53 -25.41 -1.92 1.96
CA GLU A 53 -24.12 -2.49 1.56
C GLU A 53 -24.24 -3.66 0.57
N LYS A 54 -23.21 -3.83 -0.25
CA LYS A 54 -22.95 -5.02 -1.06
C LYS A 54 -21.62 -5.63 -0.66
N VAL A 55 -21.55 -6.95 -0.57
CA VAL A 55 -20.29 -7.64 -0.26
C VAL A 55 -19.92 -8.56 -1.41
N PHE A 56 -18.70 -8.40 -1.92
CA PHE A 56 -18.10 -9.26 -2.95
C PHE A 56 -17.00 -10.11 -2.33
N ALA A 57 -17.02 -11.42 -2.62
CA ALA A 57 -15.84 -12.27 -2.49
C ALA A 57 -15.08 -12.22 -3.83
N ILE A 58 -13.86 -11.71 -3.81
CA ILE A 58 -12.99 -11.54 -4.97
C ILE A 58 -11.79 -12.47 -4.80
N VAL A 59 -11.50 -13.27 -5.82
CA VAL A 59 -10.38 -14.21 -5.82
C VAL A 59 -9.51 -13.91 -7.03
N LEU A 60 -8.24 -13.61 -6.78
CA LEU A 60 -7.21 -13.49 -7.79
C LEU A 60 -6.35 -14.75 -7.81
N TYR A 61 -5.80 -15.08 -8.97
CA TYR A 61 -5.03 -16.29 -9.20
C TYR A 61 -3.63 -15.96 -9.71
N LYS A 62 -2.81 -17.00 -9.83
CA LYS A 62 -1.45 -16.92 -10.36
C LYS A 62 -1.39 -16.09 -11.66
N GLY A 63 -0.51 -15.09 -11.65
CA GLY A 63 -0.29 -14.22 -12.80
C GLY A 63 -1.17 -12.96 -12.82
N ASP A 64 -2.09 -12.81 -11.87
CA ASP A 64 -2.82 -11.57 -11.65
C ASP A 64 -1.98 -10.57 -10.85
N GLU A 65 -2.14 -9.29 -11.15
CA GLU A 65 -1.61 -8.18 -10.37
C GLU A 65 -2.76 -7.50 -9.62
N ALA A 66 -2.70 -7.51 -8.27
CA ALA A 66 -3.86 -7.21 -7.45
C ALA A 66 -4.30 -5.75 -7.50
N ILE A 67 -3.37 -4.77 -7.58
CA ILE A 67 -3.79 -3.37 -7.63
C ILE A 67 -4.50 -3.06 -8.96
N SER A 68 -4.02 -3.64 -10.06
CA SER A 68 -4.63 -3.57 -11.37
C SER A 68 -6.03 -4.20 -11.37
N GLY A 69 -6.15 -5.44 -10.90
CA GLY A 69 -7.42 -6.16 -10.87
C GLY A 69 -8.49 -5.48 -10.03
N LEU A 70 -8.13 -5.03 -8.82
CA LEU A 70 -9.06 -4.28 -7.96
C LEU A 70 -9.45 -2.94 -8.59
N THR A 71 -8.52 -2.25 -9.26
CA THR A 71 -8.81 -1.00 -9.96
C THR A 71 -9.80 -1.21 -11.10
N ASP A 72 -9.60 -2.25 -11.93
CA ASP A 72 -10.52 -2.57 -13.02
C ASP A 72 -11.90 -2.98 -12.47
N PHE A 73 -11.92 -3.79 -11.39
CA PHE A 73 -13.15 -4.21 -10.73
C PHE A 73 -13.98 -3.02 -10.22
N VAL A 74 -13.35 -2.06 -9.53
CA VAL A 74 -14.09 -0.88 -9.01
C VAL A 74 -14.61 0.01 -10.14
N LEU A 75 -13.88 0.09 -11.26
CA LEU A 75 -14.31 0.85 -12.43
C LEU A 75 -15.50 0.19 -13.14
N GLU A 76 -15.42 -1.12 -13.38
CA GLU A 76 -16.47 -1.91 -14.04
C GLU A 76 -17.78 -1.87 -13.23
N HIS A 77 -17.68 -2.05 -11.92
CA HIS A 77 -18.83 -2.08 -11.01
C HIS A 77 -19.28 -0.69 -10.54
N LYS A 78 -18.62 0.39 -10.99
CA LYS A 78 -18.89 1.78 -10.60
C LYS A 78 -18.87 1.99 -9.08
N ILE A 79 -17.96 1.29 -8.40
CA ILE A 79 -17.79 1.37 -6.95
C ILE A 79 -17.09 2.70 -6.62
N GLN A 80 -17.75 3.51 -5.79
CA GLN A 80 -17.23 4.81 -5.36
C GLN A 80 -16.74 4.80 -3.92
N ASP A 81 -17.22 3.86 -3.11
CA ASP A 81 -16.84 3.69 -1.73
C ASP A 81 -16.86 2.22 -1.31
N ALA A 82 -15.75 1.76 -0.75
CA ALA A 82 -15.64 0.42 -0.22
C ALA A 82 -14.50 0.33 0.79
N HIS A 83 -14.56 -0.71 1.62
CA HIS A 83 -13.41 -1.20 2.37
C HIS A 83 -13.26 -2.69 2.15
N PHE A 84 -12.03 -3.20 2.28
CA PHE A 84 -11.77 -4.60 2.06
C PHE A 84 -10.64 -5.13 2.93
N THR A 85 -10.70 -6.44 3.14
CA THR A 85 -9.62 -7.21 3.76
C THR A 85 -9.34 -8.45 2.92
N GLY A 86 -8.12 -8.97 2.99
CA GLY A 86 -7.76 -10.20 2.29
C GLY A 86 -6.50 -10.86 2.81
N ILE A 87 -6.32 -12.12 2.38
CA ILE A 87 -5.18 -12.99 2.67
C ILE A 87 -4.83 -13.81 1.43
N GLY A 88 -3.62 -14.35 1.36
CA GLY A 88 -3.20 -15.20 0.25
C GLY A 88 -1.69 -15.26 0.14
N ALA A 89 -1.16 -15.43 -1.07
CA ALA A 89 0.28 -15.42 -1.30
C ALA A 89 0.65 -14.81 -2.66
N ILE A 90 1.88 -14.33 -2.75
CA ILE A 90 2.39 -13.56 -3.88
C ILE A 90 3.81 -14.00 -4.23
N SER A 91 4.18 -13.89 -5.50
CA SER A 91 5.55 -14.18 -5.97
C SER A 91 6.48 -12.96 -5.93
N SER A 92 5.90 -11.76 -5.90
CA SER A 92 6.66 -10.50 -5.77
C SER A 92 5.75 -9.31 -5.45
N ALA A 93 6.25 -8.37 -4.64
CA ALA A 93 5.57 -7.13 -4.31
C ALA A 93 6.49 -5.91 -4.38
N THR A 94 5.89 -4.77 -4.70
CA THR A 94 6.49 -3.45 -4.47
C THR A 94 5.67 -2.77 -3.37
N LEU A 95 6.23 -2.73 -2.16
CA LEU A 95 5.69 -1.96 -1.04
C LEU A 95 6.39 -0.60 -0.95
N ALA A 96 5.89 0.29 -0.11
CA ALA A 96 6.51 1.59 0.12
C ALA A 96 6.20 2.21 1.49
N TRP A 97 7.09 3.13 1.88
CA TRP A 97 6.93 4.01 3.04
C TRP A 97 6.97 5.48 2.59
N LEU A 98 6.04 6.31 3.08
CA LEU A 98 5.97 7.73 2.72
C LEU A 98 6.97 8.56 3.55
N ASP A 99 7.82 9.33 2.87
CA ASP A 99 8.62 10.40 3.48
C ASP A 99 7.84 11.72 3.42
N PRO A 100 7.25 12.18 4.54
CA PRO A 100 6.41 13.38 4.54
C PRO A 100 7.22 14.65 4.25
N SER A 101 8.52 14.68 4.57
CA SER A 101 9.37 15.85 4.33
C SER A 101 9.63 16.11 2.85
N ARG A 102 9.56 15.04 2.04
CA ARG A 102 9.82 15.06 0.61
C ARG A 102 8.58 14.76 -0.23
N GLN A 103 7.47 14.39 0.42
CA GLN A 103 6.22 13.96 -0.21
C GLN A 103 6.45 12.87 -1.27
N ILE A 104 7.34 11.94 -0.98
CA ILE A 104 7.77 10.87 -1.89
C ILE A 104 7.77 9.53 -1.15
N TYR A 105 7.50 8.44 -1.87
CA TYR A 105 7.58 7.11 -1.31
C TYR A 105 8.97 6.51 -1.48
N HIS A 106 9.46 5.83 -0.45
CA HIS A 106 10.63 4.97 -0.50
C HIS A 106 10.17 3.54 -0.78
N ARG A 107 10.69 2.95 -1.85
CA ARG A 107 10.39 1.59 -2.31
C ARG A 107 10.93 0.56 -1.31
N ILE A 108 10.09 -0.43 -1.02
CA ILE A 108 10.43 -1.64 -0.29
C ILE A 108 10.15 -2.82 -1.23
N SER A 109 11.21 -3.34 -1.86
CA SER A 109 11.10 -4.45 -2.81
C SER A 109 11.01 -5.79 -2.08
N VAL A 110 10.07 -6.64 -2.50
CA VAL A 110 9.94 -8.02 -2.03
C VAL A 110 9.90 -8.95 -3.26
N PRO A 111 11.06 -9.31 -3.85
CA PRO A 111 11.15 -10.05 -5.10
C PRO A 111 11.15 -11.58 -4.88
N GLU A 112 10.29 -12.07 -4.00
CA GLU A 112 10.25 -13.48 -3.61
C GLU A 112 8.84 -13.94 -3.21
N GLN A 113 8.68 -15.26 -3.12
CA GLN A 113 7.46 -15.88 -2.64
C GLN A 113 7.24 -15.57 -1.16
N VAL A 114 6.11 -14.96 -0.82
CA VAL A 114 5.72 -14.65 0.56
C VAL A 114 4.20 -14.81 0.76
N GLU A 115 3.79 -15.02 2.00
CA GLU A 115 2.39 -15.03 2.40
C GLU A 115 1.91 -13.59 2.62
N VAL A 116 0.71 -13.27 2.13
CA VAL A 116 -0.03 -12.05 2.48
C VAL A 116 -0.82 -12.34 3.75
N LEU A 117 -0.23 -11.95 4.88
CA LEU A 117 -0.81 -12.18 6.22
C LEU A 117 -2.00 -11.26 6.50
N SER A 118 -1.97 -10.06 5.92
CA SER A 118 -3.04 -9.08 5.99
C SER A 118 -2.93 -8.13 4.82
N LEU A 119 -4.00 -8.03 4.04
CA LEU A 119 -4.23 -6.96 3.07
C LEU A 119 -5.43 -6.16 3.57
N ILE A 120 -5.28 -4.84 3.70
CA ILE A 120 -6.36 -3.95 4.17
C ILE A 120 -6.37 -2.74 3.25
N GLY A 121 -7.55 -2.33 2.80
CA GLY A 121 -7.67 -1.16 1.95
C GLY A 121 -9.06 -0.54 1.90
N ASP A 122 -9.11 0.59 1.22
CA ASP A 122 -10.30 1.37 0.92
C ASP A 122 -10.39 1.75 -0.55
N VAL A 123 -11.60 2.10 -0.95
CA VAL A 123 -11.91 2.76 -2.21
C VAL A 123 -12.62 4.05 -1.86
N ALA A 124 -12.13 5.17 -2.38
CA ALA A 124 -12.83 6.46 -2.30
C ALA A 124 -12.55 7.28 -3.56
N THR A 125 -13.36 8.30 -3.83
CA THR A 125 -13.25 9.07 -5.08
C THR A 125 -12.38 10.31 -4.95
N PHE A 126 -11.59 10.62 -5.97
CA PHE A 126 -10.91 11.92 -6.12
C PHE A 126 -11.18 12.47 -7.51
N ASN A 127 -11.70 13.70 -7.59
CA ASN A 127 -12.16 14.29 -8.86
C ASN A 127 -13.09 13.36 -9.65
N GLY A 128 -14.01 12.68 -8.95
CA GLY A 128 -14.98 11.75 -9.53
C GLY A 128 -14.43 10.39 -9.98
N LYS A 129 -13.13 10.12 -9.80
CA LYS A 129 -12.51 8.84 -10.14
C LYS A 129 -12.25 8.01 -8.88
N PRO A 130 -12.62 6.72 -8.85
CA PRO A 130 -12.31 5.86 -7.70
C PRO A 130 -10.80 5.63 -7.62
N ILE A 131 -10.29 5.57 -6.39
CA ILE A 131 -8.90 5.26 -6.07
C ILE A 131 -8.91 4.09 -5.09
N VAL A 132 -8.26 2.99 -5.47
CA VAL A 132 -7.94 1.88 -4.57
C VAL A 132 -6.69 2.27 -3.76
N HIS A 133 -6.76 2.19 -2.44
CA HIS A 133 -5.65 2.38 -1.53
C HIS A 133 -5.55 1.17 -0.62
N MET A 134 -4.40 0.50 -0.61
CA MET A 134 -4.20 -0.68 0.24
C MET A 134 -2.81 -0.77 0.84
N HIS A 135 -2.75 -1.39 2.01
CA HIS A 135 -1.55 -1.72 2.75
C HIS A 135 -1.48 -3.23 2.95
N ALA A 136 -0.27 -3.77 3.01
CA ALA A 136 -0.06 -5.20 3.23
C ALA A 136 0.98 -5.46 4.31
N VAL A 137 0.81 -6.59 5.00
CA VAL A 137 1.84 -7.27 5.79
C VAL A 137 2.15 -8.60 5.11
N LEU A 138 3.42 -8.81 4.78
CA LEU A 138 3.94 -9.97 4.06
C LEU A 138 4.82 -10.80 4.98
N GLY A 139 4.53 -12.09 5.10
CA GLY A 139 5.28 -13.07 5.89
C GLY A 139 6.26 -13.86 5.03
N ARG A 140 7.54 -13.81 5.40
CA ARG A 140 8.62 -14.56 4.74
C ARG A 140 8.71 -15.98 5.28
N HIS A 141 9.46 -16.83 4.56
CA HIS A 141 9.64 -18.23 4.92
C HIS A 141 10.24 -18.45 6.33
N ASP A 142 10.98 -17.48 6.86
CA ASP A 142 11.59 -17.50 8.20
C ASP A 142 10.70 -16.85 9.28
N GLY A 143 9.47 -16.44 8.93
CA GLY A 143 8.52 -15.77 9.81
C GLY A 143 8.76 -14.27 9.97
N THR A 144 9.81 -13.69 9.37
CA THR A 144 10.01 -12.24 9.37
C THR A 144 8.99 -11.55 8.47
N THR A 145 8.68 -10.29 8.78
CA THR A 145 7.64 -9.55 8.06
C THR A 145 8.17 -8.33 7.34
N ALA A 146 7.62 -8.05 6.15
CA ALA A 146 7.71 -6.76 5.49
C ALA A 146 6.31 -6.14 5.40
N GLY A 147 6.18 -4.82 5.55
CA GLY A 147 4.89 -4.16 5.44
C GLY A 147 4.99 -2.74 4.93
N GLY A 148 3.90 -2.25 4.34
CA GLY A 148 3.84 -0.89 3.80
C GLY A 148 2.65 -0.64 2.88
N HIS A 149 2.66 0.53 2.25
CA HIS A 149 1.74 0.91 1.18
C HIS A 149 2.00 0.08 -0.07
N VAL A 150 0.97 -0.46 -0.70
CA VAL A 150 1.14 -1.35 -1.85
C VAL A 150 1.13 -0.58 -3.16
N PHE A 151 2.18 -0.72 -3.96
CA PHE A 151 2.22 -0.25 -5.35
C PHE A 151 2.05 -1.38 -6.38
N GLU A 152 2.51 -2.60 -6.05
CA GLU A 152 2.39 -3.79 -6.90
C GLU A 152 2.30 -5.04 -6.02
N LEU A 153 1.45 -6.00 -6.39
CA LEU A 153 1.23 -7.25 -5.66
C LEU A 153 0.90 -8.38 -6.64
N ASN A 154 1.90 -9.19 -7.02
CA ASN A 154 1.78 -10.22 -8.05
C ASN A 154 1.41 -11.56 -7.44
N VAL A 155 0.21 -12.05 -7.72
CA VAL A 155 -0.42 -13.18 -7.03
C VAL A 155 0.21 -14.53 -7.44
N ASN A 156 0.48 -15.37 -6.44
CA ASN A 156 0.88 -16.77 -6.61
C ASN A 156 0.77 -17.54 -5.25
N PRO A 157 -0.10 -18.55 -5.10
CA PRO A 157 -1.05 -19.05 -6.08
C PRO A 157 -2.36 -18.27 -6.12
N THR A 158 -2.86 -17.77 -4.97
CA THR A 158 -4.15 -17.08 -4.87
C THR A 158 -4.10 -15.93 -3.87
N LEU A 159 -5.02 -14.98 -4.05
CA LEU A 159 -5.30 -13.90 -3.12
C LEU A 159 -6.82 -13.74 -2.99
N GLU A 160 -7.33 -13.90 -1.78
CA GLU A 160 -8.76 -13.90 -1.48
C GLU A 160 -9.12 -12.62 -0.71
N ILE A 161 -10.10 -11.88 -1.21
CA ILE A 161 -10.48 -10.56 -0.72
C ILE A 161 -11.99 -10.52 -0.51
N PHE A 162 -12.41 -10.02 0.65
CA PHE A 162 -13.80 -9.61 0.87
C PHE A 162 -13.88 -8.09 0.81
N MET A 163 -14.68 -7.58 -0.13
CA MET A 163 -14.92 -6.15 -0.32
C MET A 163 -16.36 -5.80 0.03
N THR A 164 -16.52 -4.90 1.00
CA THR A 164 -17.80 -4.30 1.36
C THR A 164 -17.91 -2.94 0.67
N VAL A 165 -18.87 -2.81 -0.22
CA VAL A 165 -19.22 -1.59 -0.94
C VAL A 165 -20.34 -0.88 -0.20
N ASN A 166 -20.12 0.37 0.18
CA ASN A 166 -21.10 1.17 0.90
C ASN A 166 -21.97 1.97 -0.06
N SER A 167 -23.21 2.26 0.34
CA SER A 167 -24.17 3.04 -0.46
C SER A 167 -23.90 4.55 -0.47
N VAL A 168 -23.18 5.07 0.53
CA VAL A 168 -22.84 6.49 0.66
C VAL A 168 -21.38 6.71 0.27
N PRO A 169 -21.10 7.42 -0.84
CA PRO A 169 -19.74 7.60 -1.31
C PRO A 169 -18.90 8.53 -0.43
N LEU A 170 -17.68 8.11 -0.05
CA LEU A 170 -16.69 9.03 0.50
C LEU A 170 -15.84 9.67 -0.61
N LYS A 171 -15.44 10.91 -0.35
CA LYS A 171 -14.56 11.69 -1.24
C LYS A 171 -13.21 11.89 -0.59
N LYS A 172 -12.16 11.83 -1.39
CA LYS A 172 -10.83 12.26 -1.00
C LYS A 172 -10.65 13.75 -1.31
N LYS A 173 -9.96 14.47 -0.41
CA LYS A 173 -9.48 15.85 -0.60
C LYS A 173 -7.95 15.87 -0.67
N PRO A 174 -7.34 16.86 -1.34
CA PRO A 174 -5.91 17.06 -1.23
C PRO A 174 -5.55 17.46 0.21
N ASP A 175 -4.40 17.00 0.69
CA ASP A 175 -3.73 17.54 1.87
C ASP A 175 -2.36 18.05 1.50
N ASP A 176 -2.23 19.37 1.47
CA ASP A 176 -1.02 20.06 1.04
C ASP A 176 0.18 19.75 1.96
N ALA A 177 -0.07 19.45 3.24
CA ALA A 177 0.99 19.15 4.19
C ALA A 177 1.69 17.82 3.85
N SER A 178 0.93 16.75 3.59
CA SER A 178 1.49 15.45 3.20
C SER A 178 1.72 15.29 1.71
N GLY A 179 1.08 16.10 0.87
CA GLY A 179 1.04 15.96 -0.59
C GLY A 179 0.14 14.80 -1.05
N MET A 180 -0.66 14.23 -0.15
CA MET A 180 -1.50 13.05 -0.40
C MET A 180 -2.96 13.41 -0.62
N LYS A 181 -3.76 12.39 -0.91
CA LYS A 181 -5.22 12.45 -0.98
C LYS A 181 -5.77 11.64 0.19
N LEU A 182 -6.43 12.29 1.14
CA LEU A 182 -7.10 11.62 2.26
C LEU A 182 -8.60 11.65 2.09
N ILE A 183 -9.29 10.69 2.70
CA ILE A 183 -10.74 10.72 2.85
C ILE A 183 -11.13 11.97 3.65
N ASP A 184 -12.15 12.68 3.18
CA ASP A 184 -12.75 13.82 3.88
C ASP A 184 -13.94 13.35 4.72
N PRO A 185 -13.83 13.24 6.06
CA PRO A 185 -14.88 12.68 6.91
C PRO A 185 -16.10 13.60 7.07
N THR A 186 -16.09 14.79 6.45
CA THR A 186 -17.18 15.78 6.53
C THR A 186 -18.07 15.80 5.30
N GLN A 187 -17.82 14.94 4.31
CA GLN A 187 -18.54 14.89 3.03
C GLN A 187 -19.12 13.51 2.74
#